data_AF-A0A7X5ITT8-F1
#
_entry.id   AF-A0A7X5ITT8-F1
#
_cell.length_a   1.000
_cell.length_b   1.000
_cell.length_c   1.000
_cell.angle_alpha   90.00
_cell.angle_beta   90.00
_cell.angle_gamma   90.00
#
_symmetry.space_group_name_H-M   'P 1'
#
loop_
_entity.id
_entity.type
_entity.pdbx_description
1 polymer ?
#
loop_
_entity_poly.entity_id
_entity_poly.type
_entity_poly.pdbx_seq_one_letter_code
_entity_poly.pdbx_strand_id
1 'polypeptide(L)'
;MKPFPFPDKENSMEELRQDYVFSKIEPDRVKEIFEDAWAIGEEQACRFLERYDFGSQNKKLDMRKVFRESGIVLREEDIDYVLGKRRYFAEYLSGKKLMKIYTRSVALWCEANGFGYEEGLNIILCHEYFHYLEWNVIGMASRRYQVPILKIGSLKIGRTGVPSLSEIGANAFANICYRYLT
;
A
#
# COMPACT_ATOMS: atom_id res chain seq x y z
N MET A 1 7.85 8.92 -18.84
CA MET A 1 7.10 8.48 -17.65
C MET A 1 7.57 9.32 -16.47
N LYS A 2 6.66 9.87 -15.65
CA LYS A 2 7.06 10.62 -14.44
C LYS A 2 7.69 9.65 -13.43
N PRO A 3 8.57 10.09 -12.51
CA PRO A 3 9.07 9.21 -11.45
C PRO A 3 7.89 8.65 -10.64
N PHE A 4 8.02 7.39 -10.19
CA PHE A 4 7.01 6.77 -9.33
C PHE A 4 6.93 7.56 -8.02
N PRO A 5 5.74 8.02 -7.61
CA PRO A 5 5.63 9.00 -6.52
C PRO A 5 5.48 8.38 -5.12
N PHE A 6 5.49 7.05 -5.05
CA PHE A 6 5.61 6.30 -3.80
C PHE A 6 7.01 5.71 -3.67
N PRO A 7 7.41 5.22 -2.49
CA PRO A 7 8.66 4.50 -2.31
C PRO A 7 8.80 3.37 -3.34
N ASP A 8 9.86 3.43 -4.14
CA ASP A 8 10.27 2.30 -4.97
C ASP A 8 10.82 1.16 -4.10
N LYS A 9 11.33 0.11 -4.74
CA LYS A 9 11.84 -1.06 -4.03
C LYS A 9 13.00 -0.72 -3.09
N GLU A 10 13.88 0.20 -3.49
CA GLU A 10 15.00 0.61 -2.65
C GLU A 10 14.53 1.44 -1.44
N ASN A 11 13.64 2.40 -1.66
CA ASN A 11 13.08 3.23 -0.60
C ASN A 11 12.15 2.44 0.35
N SER A 12 11.47 1.40 -0.14
CA SER A 12 10.63 0.51 0.68
C SER A 12 11.47 -0.34 1.66
N MET A 13 12.73 -0.64 1.33
CA MET A 13 13.64 -1.29 2.27
C MET A 13 13.95 -0.35 3.46
N GLU A 14 13.99 0.96 3.24
CA GLU A 14 14.18 1.92 4.32
C GLU A 14 12.98 1.94 5.28
N GLU A 15 11.75 1.74 4.77
CA GLU A 15 10.57 1.55 5.62
C GLU A 15 10.70 0.31 6.53
N LEU A 16 11.26 -0.79 6.00
CA LEU A 16 11.54 -1.97 6.81
C LEU A 16 12.55 -1.68 7.91
N ARG A 17 13.64 -0.96 7.59
CA ARG A 17 14.69 -0.61 8.56
C ARG A 17 14.20 0.31 9.68
N GLN A 18 13.22 1.15 9.39
CA GLN A 18 12.60 2.06 10.34
C GLN A 18 11.48 1.42 11.17
N ASP A 19 11.07 0.19 10.85
CA ASP A 19 10.09 -0.54 11.64
C ASP A 19 10.61 -0.76 13.07
N TYR A 20 9.76 -0.47 14.06
CA TYR A 20 10.12 -0.59 15.47
C TYR A 20 10.48 -2.03 15.89
N VAL A 21 10.07 -3.05 15.11
CA VAL A 21 10.45 -4.44 15.35
C VAL A 21 11.64 -4.91 14.51
N PHE A 22 12.22 -4.06 13.65
CA PHE A 22 13.29 -4.44 12.73
C PHE A 22 14.47 -5.12 13.43
N SER A 23 14.92 -4.55 14.55
CA SER A 23 16.02 -5.09 15.36
C SER A 23 15.77 -6.49 15.94
N LYS A 24 14.53 -6.99 15.85
CA LYS A 24 14.11 -8.32 16.32
C LYS A 24 14.03 -9.35 15.18
N ILE A 25 14.19 -8.92 13.93
CA ILE A 25 14.27 -9.80 12.76
C ILE A 25 15.67 -10.41 12.72
N GLU A 26 15.77 -11.70 12.46
CA GLU A 26 17.08 -12.36 12.30
C GLU A 26 17.77 -11.79 11.04
N PRO A 27 19.04 -11.33 11.12
CA PRO A 27 19.68 -10.54 10.06
C PRO A 27 19.72 -11.23 8.68
N ASP A 28 19.90 -12.55 8.66
CA ASP A 28 19.91 -13.39 7.47
C ASP A 28 18.54 -13.48 6.77
N ARG A 29 17.45 -13.23 7.52
CA ARG A 29 16.08 -13.28 7.03
C ARG A 29 15.53 -11.95 6.56
N VAL A 30 16.21 -10.83 6.83
CA VAL A 30 15.73 -9.48 6.44
C VAL A 30 15.43 -9.40 4.95
N LYS A 31 16.37 -9.88 4.11
CA LYS A 31 16.20 -9.87 2.65
C LYS A 31 15.04 -10.75 2.20
N GLU A 32 14.96 -11.97 2.71
CA GLU A 32 13.88 -12.93 2.40
C GLU A 32 12.51 -12.31 2.69
N ILE A 33 12.34 -11.79 3.91
CA ILE A 33 11.07 -11.21 4.38
C ILE A 33 10.65 -10.01 3.53
N PHE A 34 11.61 -9.15 3.18
CA PHE A 34 11.36 -7.99 2.32
C PHE A 34 10.93 -8.41 0.90
N GLU A 35 11.68 -9.33 0.29
CA GLU A 35 11.41 -9.80 -1.07
C GLU A 35 10.05 -10.50 -1.16
N ASP A 36 9.68 -11.30 -0.15
CA ASP A 36 8.37 -11.95 -0.09
C ASP A 36 7.23 -10.92 0.01
N ALA A 37 7.37 -9.86 0.83
CA ALA A 37 6.37 -8.81 0.92
C ALA A 37 6.21 -8.04 -0.40
N TRP A 38 7.32 -7.69 -1.04
CA TRP A 38 7.33 -7.04 -2.35
C TRP A 38 6.68 -7.92 -3.42
N ALA A 39 7.06 -9.20 -3.49
CA ALA A 39 6.56 -10.15 -4.47
C ALA A 39 5.04 -10.35 -4.37
N ILE A 40 4.49 -10.37 -3.15
CA ILE A 40 3.03 -10.46 -2.96
C ILE A 40 2.32 -9.26 -3.55
N GLY A 41 2.86 -8.05 -3.35
CA GLY A 41 2.32 -6.83 -3.95
C GLY A 41 2.32 -6.88 -5.48
N GLU A 42 3.44 -7.30 -6.08
CA GLU A 42 3.55 -7.47 -7.53
C GLU A 42 2.57 -8.54 -8.06
N GLU A 43 2.49 -9.69 -7.40
CA GLU A 43 1.60 -10.79 -7.78
C GLU A 43 0.12 -10.33 -7.75
N GLN A 44 -0.28 -9.63 -6.69
CA GLN A 44 -1.65 -9.13 -6.59
C GLN A 44 -1.96 -8.04 -7.61
N ALA A 45 -0.99 -7.18 -7.95
CA ALA A 45 -1.17 -6.19 -9.00
C ALA A 45 -1.33 -6.83 -10.38
N CYS A 46 -0.54 -7.85 -10.70
CA CYS A 46 -0.71 -8.61 -11.95
C CYS A 46 -2.11 -9.23 -12.04
N ARG A 47 -2.57 -9.92 -10.98
CA ARG A 47 -3.93 -10.48 -10.92
C ARG A 47 -5.03 -9.42 -11.04
N PHE A 48 -4.81 -8.26 -10.42
CA PHE A 48 -5.72 -7.13 -10.51
C PHE A 48 -5.81 -6.62 -11.96
N LEU A 49 -4.68 -6.39 -12.62
CA LEU A 49 -4.63 -5.91 -13.99
C LEU A 49 -5.27 -6.90 -14.98
N GLU A 50 -5.02 -8.20 -14.81
CA GLU A 50 -5.67 -9.27 -15.58
C GLU A 50 -7.18 -9.29 -15.38
N ARG A 51 -7.65 -9.24 -14.12
CA ARG A 51 -9.08 -9.28 -13.78
C ARG A 51 -9.88 -8.14 -14.42
N TYR A 52 -9.28 -6.96 -14.48
CA TYR A 52 -9.92 -5.77 -15.03
C TYR A 52 -9.58 -5.51 -16.50
N ASP A 53 -8.82 -6.42 -17.12
CA ASP A 53 -8.45 -6.40 -18.54
C ASP A 53 -7.74 -5.09 -18.94
N PHE A 54 -6.81 -4.64 -18.08
CA PHE A 54 -5.96 -3.48 -18.34
C PHE A 54 -4.83 -3.88 -19.30
N GLY A 55 -4.92 -3.43 -20.56
CA GLY A 55 -3.92 -3.65 -21.61
C GLY A 55 -4.48 -3.99 -22.99
N SER A 56 -5.75 -4.39 -23.09
CA SER A 56 -6.35 -4.87 -24.34
C SER A 56 -7.29 -3.87 -25.05
N GLN A 57 -7.81 -2.84 -24.37
CA GLN A 57 -8.91 -2.00 -24.90
C GLN A 57 -8.86 -0.49 -24.58
N ASN A 58 -7.70 0.13 -24.35
CA ASN A 58 -7.62 1.57 -24.02
C ASN A 58 -8.47 1.98 -22.78
N LYS A 59 -8.83 1.03 -21.92
CA LYS A 59 -9.58 1.30 -20.69
C LYS A 59 -8.68 2.05 -19.72
N LYS A 60 -9.10 3.26 -19.33
CA LYS A 60 -8.49 4.00 -18.24
C LYS A 60 -8.86 3.35 -16.90
N LEU A 61 -7.89 3.27 -16.00
CA LEU A 61 -8.14 2.83 -14.63
C LEU A 61 -9.11 3.79 -13.95
N ASP A 62 -10.11 3.22 -13.27
CA ASP A 62 -11.03 3.94 -12.40
C ASP A 62 -11.15 3.17 -11.09
N MET A 63 -10.25 3.48 -10.15
CA MET A 63 -10.20 2.83 -8.86
C MET A 63 -11.44 3.14 -8.02
N ARG A 64 -12.11 4.28 -8.24
CA ARG A 64 -13.38 4.56 -7.56
C ARG A 64 -14.43 3.53 -7.98
N LYS A 65 -14.51 3.20 -9.27
CA LYS A 65 -15.38 2.13 -9.76
C LYS A 65 -15.00 0.77 -9.15
N VAL A 66 -13.71 0.42 -9.15
CA VAL A 66 -13.20 -0.83 -8.55
C VAL A 66 -13.63 -0.98 -7.08
N PHE A 67 -13.47 0.07 -6.27
CA PHE A 67 -13.89 0.05 -4.87
C PHE A 67 -15.41 -0.11 -4.70
N ARG A 68 -16.21 0.60 -5.51
CA ARG A 68 -17.67 0.45 -5.49
C ARG A 68 -18.11 -0.97 -5.86
N GLU A 69 -17.51 -1.57 -6.88
CA GLU A 69 -17.75 -2.97 -7.29
C GLU A 69 -17.32 -3.96 -6.21
N SER A 70 -16.31 -3.61 -5.40
CA SER A 70 -15.88 -4.36 -4.23
C SER A 70 -16.77 -4.14 -2.99
N GLY A 71 -17.88 -3.41 -3.13
CA GLY A 71 -18.82 -3.12 -2.04
C GLY A 71 -18.30 -2.12 -1.01
N ILE A 72 -17.31 -1.30 -1.38
CA ILE A 72 -16.74 -0.26 -0.51
C ILE A 72 -17.43 1.08 -0.80
N VAL A 73 -17.88 1.72 0.27
CA VAL A 73 -18.45 3.08 0.21
C VAL A 73 -17.30 4.07 0.07
N LEU A 74 -17.40 4.99 -0.88
CA LEU A 74 -16.46 6.09 -1.04
C LEU A 74 -17.01 7.35 -0.36
N ARG A 75 -16.19 7.99 0.47
CA ARG A 75 -16.50 9.29 1.08
C ARG A 75 -15.39 10.27 0.77
N GLU A 76 -15.75 11.32 0.03
CA GLU A 76 -14.84 12.42 -0.27
C GLU A 76 -15.02 13.52 0.77
N GLU A 77 -13.90 14.00 1.32
CA GLU A 77 -13.85 15.08 2.31
C GLU A 77 -12.93 16.17 1.75
N ASP A 78 -13.48 17.38 1.55
CA ASP A 78 -12.73 18.51 1.00
C ASP A 78 -11.84 19.19 2.05
N ILE A 79 -10.79 18.47 2.46
CA ILE A 79 -9.83 18.91 3.48
C ILE A 79 -8.39 18.54 3.10
N ASP A 80 -7.44 19.38 3.53
CA ASP A 80 -6.02 19.02 3.61
C ASP A 80 -5.79 18.39 4.98
N TYR A 81 -5.63 17.07 5.03
CA TYR A 81 -5.55 16.32 6.28
C TYR A 81 -4.09 16.04 6.63
N VAL A 82 -3.57 16.85 7.54
CA VAL A 82 -2.18 16.78 8.02
C VAL A 82 -2.17 16.47 9.51
N LEU A 83 -1.43 15.43 9.90
CA LEU A 83 -1.14 15.10 11.30
C LEU A 83 0.36 15.08 11.53
N GLY A 84 0.84 16.00 12.37
CA GLY A 84 2.28 16.17 12.61
C GLY A 84 3.01 16.52 11.32
N LYS A 85 3.93 15.64 10.88
CA LYS A 85 4.71 15.80 9.63
C LYS A 85 4.15 14.99 8.46
N ARG A 86 3.02 14.29 8.63
CA ARG A 86 2.44 13.40 7.62
C ARG A 86 1.14 13.98 7.06
N ARG A 87 1.00 13.93 5.74
CA ARG A 87 -0.24 14.23 5.03
C ARG A 87 -0.90 12.91 4.62
N TYR A 88 -2.19 12.82 4.82
CA TYR A 88 -2.99 11.64 4.48
C TYR A 88 -3.84 11.95 3.25
N PHE A 89 -3.84 11.06 2.26
CA PHE A 89 -4.51 11.28 0.98
C PHE A 89 -5.82 10.51 0.89
N ALA A 90 -5.77 9.25 1.31
CA ALA A 90 -6.90 8.35 1.40
C ALA A 90 -6.68 7.39 2.57
N GLU A 91 -7.73 6.69 2.99
CA GLU A 91 -7.65 5.68 4.04
C GLU A 91 -8.75 4.64 3.86
N TYR A 92 -8.35 3.37 3.72
CA TYR A 92 -9.26 2.24 3.78
C TYR A 92 -9.58 1.84 5.23
N LEU A 93 -10.82 2.11 5.66
CA LEU A 93 -11.34 1.71 6.97
C LEU A 93 -12.03 0.35 6.87
N SER A 94 -11.23 -0.71 6.98
CA SER A 94 -11.65 -2.11 6.75
C SER A 94 -12.90 -2.55 7.51
N GLY A 95 -12.98 -2.27 8.81
CA GLY A 95 -14.15 -2.61 9.64
C GLY A 95 -15.43 -1.84 9.30
N LYS A 96 -15.35 -0.81 8.44
CA LYS A 96 -16.48 0.05 8.05
C LYS A 96 -16.84 -0.08 6.57
N LYS A 97 -16.10 -0.88 5.80
CA LYS A 97 -16.22 -0.95 4.33
C LYS A 97 -16.24 0.46 3.70
N LEU A 98 -15.37 1.33 4.19
CA LEU A 98 -15.36 2.76 3.86
C LEU A 98 -13.96 3.15 3.38
N MET A 99 -13.91 3.81 2.23
CA MET A 99 -12.73 4.48 1.72
C MET A 99 -12.93 5.99 1.86
N LYS A 100 -12.11 6.62 2.70
CA LYS A 100 -12.08 8.09 2.80
C LYS A 100 -11.06 8.66 1.82
N ILE A 101 -11.42 9.74 1.15
CA ILE A 101 -10.55 10.45 0.21
C ILE A 101 -10.51 11.93 0.64
N TYR A 102 -9.33 12.42 0.98
CA TYR A 102 -9.12 13.81 1.41
C TYR A 102 -8.74 14.65 0.19
N THR A 103 -9.72 15.18 -0.53
CA THR A 103 -9.56 15.65 -1.92
C THR A 103 -8.54 16.79 -2.05
N ARG A 104 -8.48 17.73 -1.09
CA ARG A 104 -7.46 18.79 -1.11
C ARG A 104 -6.05 18.26 -0.83
N SER A 105 -5.90 17.24 0.01
CA SER A 105 -4.62 16.55 0.22
C SER A 105 -4.13 15.88 -1.06
N VAL A 106 -5.04 15.22 -1.77
CA VAL A 106 -4.77 14.58 -3.08
C VAL A 106 -4.37 15.64 -4.10
N ALA A 107 -5.11 16.74 -4.19
CA ALA A 107 -4.81 17.83 -5.13
C ALA A 107 -3.41 18.41 -4.92
N LEU A 108 -3.03 18.70 -3.67
CA LEU A 108 -1.70 19.21 -3.32
C LEU A 108 -0.59 18.21 -3.65
N TRP A 109 -0.84 16.91 -3.42
CA TRP A 109 0.12 15.86 -3.78
C TRP A 109 0.27 15.73 -5.30
N CYS A 110 -0.84 15.77 -6.03
CA CYS A 110 -0.83 15.73 -7.49
C CYS A 110 -0.05 16.93 -8.07
N GLU A 111 -0.29 18.13 -7.56
CA GLU A 111 0.44 19.34 -7.95
C GLU A 111 1.95 19.21 -7.71
N ALA A 112 2.34 18.78 -6.50
CA ALA A 112 3.75 18.63 -6.12
C ALA A 112 4.50 17.58 -6.96
N ASN A 113 3.78 16.60 -7.53
CA ASN A 113 4.35 15.51 -8.33
C ASN A 113 4.03 15.63 -9.83
N GLY A 114 3.37 16.72 -10.25
CA GLY A 114 3.03 16.98 -11.65
C GLY A 114 1.97 16.05 -12.23
N PHE A 115 1.08 15.46 -11.42
CA PHE A 115 -0.02 14.59 -11.86
C PHE A 115 -1.34 15.35 -12.06
N GLY A 116 -2.16 14.87 -13.00
CA GLY A 116 -3.57 15.27 -13.02
C GLY A 116 -4.31 14.65 -11.83
N TYR A 117 -5.36 15.30 -11.34
CA TYR A 117 -6.08 14.84 -10.13
C TYR A 117 -6.53 13.38 -10.24
N GLU A 118 -7.21 13.02 -11.34
CA GLU A 118 -7.74 11.66 -11.54
C GLU A 118 -6.63 10.62 -11.72
N GLU A 119 -5.52 10.98 -12.36
CA GLU A 119 -4.36 10.10 -12.52
C GLU A 119 -3.71 9.82 -11.16
N GLY A 120 -3.42 10.88 -10.39
CA GLY A 120 -2.79 10.76 -9.09
C GLY A 120 -3.68 10.09 -8.05
N LEU A 121 -4.99 10.37 -8.04
CA LEU A 121 -5.94 9.69 -7.16
C LEU A 121 -5.97 8.19 -7.44
N ASN A 122 -5.97 7.78 -8.72
CA ASN A 122 -5.93 6.35 -9.05
C ASN A 122 -4.67 5.67 -8.50
N ILE A 123 -3.50 6.32 -8.58
CA ILE A 123 -2.25 5.80 -8.03
C ILE A 123 -2.36 5.62 -6.51
N ILE A 124 -2.87 6.63 -5.79
CA ILE A 124 -3.12 6.56 -4.35
C ILE A 124 -4.09 5.43 -4.01
N LEU A 125 -5.17 5.30 -4.77
CA LEU A 125 -6.18 4.29 -4.54
C LEU A 125 -5.69 2.86 -4.86
N CYS A 126 -4.71 2.68 -5.76
CA CYS A 126 -4.06 1.38 -5.95
C CYS A 126 -3.35 0.91 -4.69
N HIS A 127 -2.64 1.82 -4.01
CA HIS A 127 -1.98 1.52 -2.73
C HIS A 127 -3.03 1.06 -1.69
N GLU A 128 -4.08 1.86 -1.50
CA GLU A 128 -5.16 1.50 -0.57
C GLU A 128 -5.90 0.20 -0.94
N TYR A 129 -5.99 -0.11 -2.25
CA TYR A 129 -6.64 -1.33 -2.70
C TYR A 129 -5.87 -2.57 -2.29
N PHE A 130 -4.54 -2.50 -2.18
CA PHE A 130 -3.76 -3.58 -1.59
C PHE A 130 -4.17 -3.85 -0.13
N HIS A 131 -4.36 -2.82 0.69
CA HIS A 131 -4.85 -3.01 2.06
C HIS A 131 -6.27 -3.57 2.12
N TYR A 132 -7.11 -3.22 1.13
CA TYR A 132 -8.39 -3.92 0.95
C TYR A 132 -8.19 -5.42 0.68
N LEU A 133 -7.24 -5.80 -0.19
CA LEU A 133 -6.93 -7.19 -0.46
C LEU A 133 -6.38 -7.91 0.78
N GLU A 134 -5.48 -7.29 1.54
CA GLU A 134 -4.93 -7.86 2.78
C GLU A 134 -6.04 -8.24 3.76
N TRP A 135 -7.02 -7.36 3.91
CA TRP A 135 -8.10 -7.58 4.87
C TRP A 135 -9.13 -8.62 4.40
N ASN A 136 -9.41 -8.67 3.09
CA ASN A 136 -10.58 -9.41 2.58
C ASN A 136 -10.23 -10.66 1.75
N VAL A 137 -8.99 -10.78 1.25
CA VAL A 137 -8.64 -11.79 0.23
C VAL A 137 -7.37 -12.55 0.58
N ILE A 138 -6.25 -11.87 0.81
CA ILE A 138 -4.92 -12.49 0.85
C ILE A 138 -4.34 -12.67 2.27
N GLY A 139 -4.99 -12.09 3.27
CA GLY A 139 -4.47 -12.00 4.63
C GLY A 139 -3.41 -10.91 4.79
N MET A 140 -3.19 -10.47 6.04
CA MET A 140 -2.26 -9.37 6.33
C MET A 140 -0.80 -9.77 6.04
N ALA A 141 -0.14 -9.05 5.14
CA ALA A 141 1.29 -9.21 4.84
C ALA A 141 2.14 -8.99 6.10
N SER A 142 1.79 -7.98 6.90
CA SER A 142 2.39 -7.70 8.20
C SER A 142 2.35 -8.87 9.19
N ARG A 143 1.47 -9.86 9.00
CA ARG A 143 1.36 -11.04 9.89
C ARG A 143 2.04 -12.29 9.35
N ARG A 144 2.54 -12.28 8.11
CA ARG A 144 3.19 -13.45 7.49
C ARG A 144 4.45 -13.87 8.23
N TYR A 145 5.19 -12.89 8.73
CA TYR A 145 6.32 -13.12 9.62
C TYR A 145 6.04 -12.50 10.97
N GLN A 146 6.54 -13.20 11.99
CA GLN A 146 6.37 -12.76 13.36
C GLN A 146 7.69 -12.83 14.11
N VAL A 147 7.93 -11.81 14.90
CA VAL A 147 9.07 -11.70 15.81
C VAL A 147 8.61 -11.69 17.25
N PRO A 148 9.46 -12.09 18.22
CA PRO A 148 9.11 -12.01 19.64
C PRO A 148 8.79 -10.57 20.06
N ILE A 149 7.80 -10.39 20.95
CA ILE A 149 7.53 -9.06 21.51
C ILE A 149 8.66 -8.67 22.47
N LEU A 150 9.06 -9.60 23.34
CA LEU A 150 10.19 -9.44 24.26
C LEU A 150 11.18 -10.60 24.06
N LYS A 151 12.47 -10.27 24.06
CA LYS A 151 13.59 -11.22 24.02
C LYS A 151 14.54 -10.89 25.17
N ILE A 152 14.68 -11.79 26.13
CA ILE A 152 15.63 -11.67 27.27
C ILE A 152 16.51 -12.92 27.24
N GLY A 153 17.74 -12.80 26.74
CA GLY A 153 18.60 -13.95 26.46
C GLY A 153 17.94 -14.91 25.46
N SER A 154 17.81 -16.18 25.85
CA SER A 154 17.12 -17.22 25.06
C SER A 154 15.59 -17.20 25.22
N LEU A 155 15.05 -16.50 26.22
CA LEU A 155 13.60 -16.45 26.48
C LEU A 155 12.91 -15.52 25.47
N LYS A 156 11.86 -16.02 24.80
CA LYS A 156 11.03 -15.30 23.83
C LYS A 156 9.59 -15.26 24.33
N ILE A 157 9.03 -14.07 24.49
CA ILE A 157 7.66 -13.86 25.00
C ILE A 157 6.81 -13.13 23.96
N GLY A 158 5.64 -13.69 23.67
CA GLY A 158 4.68 -13.13 22.72
C GLY A 158 5.18 -13.15 21.26
N ARG A 159 4.29 -12.85 20.33
CA ARG A 159 4.61 -12.72 18.90
C ARG A 159 3.89 -11.50 18.34
N THR A 160 4.59 -10.70 17.55
CA THR A 160 4.03 -9.58 16.80
C THR A 160 4.41 -9.72 15.34
N GLY A 161 3.56 -9.21 14.45
CA GLY A 161 3.89 -9.05 13.04
C GLY A 161 4.99 -8.01 12.81
N VAL A 162 5.36 -7.83 11.56
CA VAL A 162 6.24 -6.77 11.07
C VAL A 162 5.36 -5.78 10.28
N PRO A 163 4.90 -4.68 10.89
CA PRO A 163 3.90 -3.79 10.28
C PRO A 163 4.26 -3.24 8.91
N SER A 164 5.53 -2.86 8.69
CA SER A 164 5.98 -2.27 7.42
C SER A 164 5.79 -3.19 6.22
N LEU A 165 5.67 -4.51 6.39
CA LEU A 165 5.43 -5.43 5.26
C LEU A 165 4.11 -5.18 4.55
N SER A 166 3.10 -4.63 5.24
CA SER A 166 1.84 -4.23 4.61
C SER A 166 2.05 -3.03 3.67
N GLU A 167 2.80 -2.01 4.11
CA GLU A 167 3.14 -0.83 3.29
C GLU A 167 4.03 -1.20 2.11
N ILE A 168 5.02 -2.08 2.32
CA ILE A 168 5.92 -2.57 1.26
C ILE A 168 5.12 -3.29 0.17
N GLY A 169 4.17 -4.13 0.55
CA GLY A 169 3.28 -4.80 -0.40
C GLY A 169 2.38 -3.81 -1.16
N ALA A 170 1.86 -2.78 -0.48
CA ALA A 170 1.05 -1.74 -1.09
C ALA A 170 1.84 -0.86 -2.07
N ASN A 171 3.08 -0.50 -1.71
CA ASN A 171 4.02 0.22 -2.57
C ASN A 171 4.37 -0.59 -3.83
N ALA A 172 4.66 -1.89 -3.67
CA ALA A 172 4.89 -2.80 -4.80
C ALA A 172 3.67 -2.89 -5.73
N PHE A 173 2.47 -3.05 -5.16
CA PHE A 173 1.23 -3.11 -5.92
C PHE A 173 1.00 -1.83 -6.73
N ALA A 174 1.09 -0.67 -6.07
CA ALA A 174 0.94 0.61 -6.72
C ALA A 174 2.01 0.86 -7.79
N ASN A 175 3.24 0.37 -7.58
CA ASN A 175 4.33 0.48 -8.55
C ASN A 175 4.01 -0.25 -9.85
N ILE A 176 3.48 -1.47 -9.76
CA ILE A 176 3.06 -2.22 -10.94
C ILE A 176 1.88 -1.51 -11.61
N CYS A 177 0.82 -1.16 -10.89
CA CYS A 177 -0.32 -0.45 -11.49
C CYS A 177 0.09 0.86 -12.18
N TYR A 178 1.02 1.62 -11.61
CA TYR A 178 1.53 2.84 -12.20
C TYR A 178 2.16 2.65 -13.59
N ARG A 179 2.89 1.54 -13.80
CA ARG A 179 3.48 1.22 -15.11
C ARG A 179 2.44 0.98 -16.21
N TYR A 180 1.19 0.72 -15.84
CA TYR A 180 0.07 0.50 -16.76
C TYR A 180 -0.90 1.70 -16.82
N LEU A 181 -0.65 2.75 -16.04
CA LEU A 181 -1.43 3.99 -16.03
C LEU A 181 -0.94 5.03 -17.05
N THR A 182 0.29 4.88 -17.55
CA THR A 182 0.97 5.80 -18.47
C THR A 182 1.14 5.21 -19.86
#